data_AF-A0A1B2EW22-F1
#
_entry.id   AF-A0A1B2EW22-F1
#
_cell.length_a   1.000
_cell.length_b   1.000
_cell.length_c   1.000
_cell.angle_alpha   90.00
_cell.angle_beta   90.00
_cell.angle_gamma   90.00
#
_symmetry.space_group_name_H-M   'P 1'
#
loop_
_entity.id
_entity.type
_entity.pdbx_description
1 polymer ?
#
loop_
_entity_poly.entity_id
_entity_poly.type
_entity_poly.pdbx_seq_one_letter_code
_entity_poly.pdbx_strand_id
1 'polypeptide(L)'
;MIDGSHTDRVAIVACDMTDRLRHGSRRKKSIRIRQCRYLNYRIEQDHRAIKRRMRPRFGFQTVGSARAILGAIEMIHMMRKQQAKYARNQRLSLADQFERLAV
;
A
#
# COMPACT_ATOMS: atom_id res chain seq x y z
N MET A 1 12.88 -1.39 1.99
CA MET A 1 11.96 -2.54 1.91
C MET A 1 12.12 -3.26 3.21
N ILE A 2 11.07 -3.85 3.78
CA ILE A 2 11.26 -4.73 4.92
C ILE A 2 11.81 -6.05 4.35
N ASP A 3 13.12 -6.13 4.15
CA ASP A 3 13.85 -7.32 3.71
C ASP A 3 14.13 -8.30 4.86
N GLY A 4 13.80 -7.91 6.10
CA GLY A 4 14.00 -8.70 7.29
C GLY A 4 15.44 -8.68 7.81
N SER A 5 16.23 -7.71 7.35
CA SER A 5 17.54 -7.37 7.88
C SER A 5 17.49 -6.99 9.35
N HIS A 6 18.65 -6.91 9.97
CA HIS A 6 18.81 -6.40 11.34
C HIS A 6 18.21 -4.99 11.48
N THR A 7 18.41 -4.13 10.48
CA THR A 7 17.88 -2.76 10.46
C THR A 7 16.36 -2.72 10.50
N ASP A 8 15.68 -3.60 9.74
CA ASP A 8 14.22 -3.70 9.80
C ASP A 8 13.72 -4.21 11.14
N ARG A 9 14.42 -5.18 11.74
CA ARG A 9 14.08 -5.68 13.07
C ARG A 9 14.15 -4.56 14.10
N VAL A 10 15.20 -3.76 14.07
CA VAL A 10 15.38 -2.61 14.96
C VAL A 10 14.28 -1.55 14.73
N ALA A 11 13.99 -1.23 13.47
CA ALA A 11 12.95 -0.26 13.13
C ALA A 11 11.56 -0.71 13.57
N ILE A 12 11.21 -1.99 13.40
CA ILE A 12 9.92 -2.54 13.82
C ILE A 12 9.78 -2.48 15.35
N VAL A 13 10.83 -2.86 16.10
CA VAL A 13 10.81 -2.78 17.56
C VAL A 13 10.65 -1.32 18.01
N ALA A 14 11.36 -0.38 17.41
CA ALA A 14 11.23 1.04 17.73
C ALA A 14 9.82 1.59 17.42
N CYS A 15 9.23 1.21 16.29
CA CYS A 15 7.85 1.55 15.93
C CYS A 15 6.83 0.95 16.90
N ASP A 16 7.02 -0.31 17.33
CA ASP A 16 6.12 -0.96 18.31
C ASP A 16 6.20 -0.26 19.68
N MET A 17 7.40 0.12 20.12
CA MET A 17 7.60 0.87 21.36
C MET A 17 6.92 2.26 21.31
N THR A 18 7.03 2.96 20.19
CA THR A 18 6.40 4.29 20.03
C THR A 18 4.87 4.22 19.88
N ASP A 19 4.31 3.20 19.23
CA ASP A 19 2.85 2.95 19.15
C ASP A 19 2.27 2.68 20.54
N ARG A 20 2.96 1.88 21.38
CA ARG A 20 2.56 1.60 22.77
C ARG A 20 2.52 2.85 23.64
N LEU A 21 3.48 3.75 23.48
CA LEU A 21 3.53 5.03 24.20
C LEU A 21 2.43 5.98 23.74
N ARG A 22 2.16 6.05 22.43
CA ARG A 22 1.14 6.98 21.87
C ARG A 22 -0.30 6.53 22.08
N HIS A 23 -0.57 5.24 22.09
CA HIS A 23 -1.94 4.71 22.08
C HIS A 23 -2.37 3.98 23.35
N GLY A 24 -1.54 3.97 24.39
CA GLY A 24 -1.89 3.43 25.71
C GLY A 24 -2.24 1.94 25.67
N SER A 25 -1.24 1.08 25.82
CA SER A 25 -1.33 -0.37 26.11
C SER A 25 -2.40 -1.22 25.39
N ARG A 26 -2.99 -0.77 24.27
CA ARG A 26 -3.73 -1.64 23.35
C ARG A 26 -2.73 -2.63 22.78
N ARG A 27 -2.72 -3.85 23.32
CA ARG A 27 -1.91 -4.99 22.85
C ARG A 27 -2.32 -5.35 21.42
N LYS A 28 -1.79 -4.63 20.43
CA LYS A 28 -1.76 -5.11 19.04
C LYS A 28 -0.88 -6.36 19.01
N LYS A 29 -1.27 -7.33 18.18
CA LYS A 29 -0.50 -8.55 17.97
C LYS A 29 0.91 -8.18 17.51
N SER A 30 1.92 -8.81 18.10
CA SER A 30 3.31 -8.58 17.73
C SER A 30 3.51 -8.84 16.23
N ILE A 31 4.18 -7.90 15.56
CA ILE A 31 4.43 -7.98 14.12
C ILE A 31 5.48 -9.09 13.89
N ARG A 32 5.02 -10.25 13.43
CA ARG A 32 5.92 -11.38 13.11
C ARG A 32 6.44 -11.25 11.68
N ILE A 33 7.74 -11.03 11.54
CA ILE A 33 8.42 -10.98 10.24
C ILE A 33 8.46 -12.40 9.66
N ARG A 34 7.83 -12.61 8.51
CA ARG A 34 7.94 -13.87 7.76
C ARG A 34 8.99 -13.68 6.66
N GLN A 35 10.12 -14.37 6.78
CA GLN A 35 11.15 -14.40 5.74
C GLN A 35 10.81 -15.50 4.72
N CYS A 36 9.76 -15.30 3.92
CA CYS A 36 9.47 -16.20 2.80
C CYS A 36 9.90 -15.52 1.50
N ARG A 37 11.00 -16.00 0.90
CA ARG A 37 11.62 -15.41 -0.29
C ARG A 37 10.62 -15.18 -1.43
N TYR A 38 9.72 -16.14 -1.68
CA TYR A 38 8.71 -16.06 -2.73
C TYR A 38 7.65 -14.99 -2.45
N LEU A 39 7.13 -14.92 -1.22
CA LEU A 39 6.16 -13.90 -0.83
C LEU A 39 6.79 -12.51 -0.82
N ASN A 40 8.04 -12.41 -0.39
CA ASN A 40 8.81 -11.17 -0.48
C ASN A 40 8.89 -10.74 -1.94
N TYR A 41 9.37 -11.61 -2.85
CA TYR A 41 9.49 -11.29 -4.29
C TYR A 41 8.19 -10.75 -4.91
N ARG A 42 7.03 -11.35 -4.59
CA ARG A 42 5.73 -10.84 -5.06
C ARG A 42 5.42 -9.43 -4.54
N ILE A 43 5.70 -9.15 -3.27
CA ILE A 43 5.51 -7.83 -2.67
C ILE A 43 6.50 -6.82 -3.26
N GLU A 44 7.77 -7.20 -3.43
CA GLU A 44 8.79 -6.32 -4.02
C GLU A 44 8.44 -5.95 -5.45
N GLN A 45 7.92 -6.90 -6.22
CA GLN A 45 7.51 -6.68 -7.60
C GLN A 45 6.36 -5.67 -7.69
N ASP A 46 5.34 -5.81 -6.83
CA ASP A 46 4.20 -4.88 -6.78
C ASP A 46 4.67 -3.47 -6.38
N HIS A 47 5.51 -3.38 -5.34
CA HIS A 47 6.13 -2.12 -4.93
C HIS A 47 6.99 -1.51 -6.03
N ARG A 48 7.71 -2.31 -6.82
CA ARG A 48 8.54 -1.82 -7.93
C ARG A 48 7.67 -1.23 -9.04
N ALA A 49 6.49 -1.79 -9.30
CA ALA A 49 5.54 -1.22 -10.25
C ALA A 49 5.02 0.14 -9.79
N ILE A 50 4.67 0.28 -8.51
CA ILE A 50 4.24 1.55 -7.90
C ILE A 50 5.38 2.56 -7.97
N LYS A 51 6.58 2.23 -7.48
CA LYS A 51 7.75 3.11 -7.51
C LYS A 51 8.11 3.56 -8.93
N ARG A 52 8.07 2.67 -9.93
CA ARG A 52 8.33 3.04 -11.34
C ARG A 52 7.32 4.05 -11.88
N ARG A 53 6.04 3.97 -11.52
CA ARG A 53 5.02 4.95 -11.94
C ARG A 53 5.14 6.29 -11.22
N MET A 54 5.73 6.27 -10.04
CA MET A 54 5.86 7.44 -9.17
C MET A 54 7.18 8.19 -9.42
N ARG A 55 8.23 7.49 -9.84
CA ARG A 55 9.57 8.04 -10.11
C ARG A 55 9.62 9.17 -11.16
N PRO A 56 8.80 9.19 -12.23
CA PRO A 56 8.79 10.30 -13.20
C PRO A 56 8.04 11.53 -12.70
N ARG A 57 7.20 11.42 -11.66
CA ARG A 57 6.52 12.57 -11.06
C ARG A 57 7.44 13.20 -10.03
N PHE A 58 8.09 14.29 -10.43
CA PHE A 58 8.68 15.26 -9.51
C PHE A 58 7.68 15.54 -8.38
N GLY A 59 8.20 15.53 -7.14
CA GLY A 59 7.46 15.30 -5.91
C GLY A 59 6.06 15.90 -5.83
N PHE A 60 5.14 15.16 -5.22
CA PHE A 60 3.84 15.70 -4.87
C PHE A 60 4.01 17.01 -4.10
N GLN A 61 3.49 18.10 -4.68
CA GLN A 61 3.61 19.43 -4.10
C GLN A 61 3.04 19.48 -2.67
N THR A 62 2.08 18.60 -2.35
CA THR A 62 1.53 18.44 -1.01
C THR A 62 1.30 16.97 -0.66
N VAL A 63 1.24 16.67 0.64
CA VAL A 63 0.84 15.34 1.16
C VAL A 63 -0.57 14.97 0.72
N GLY A 64 -1.47 15.95 0.57
CA GLY A 64 -2.83 15.73 0.07
C GLY A 64 -2.83 15.22 -1.37
N SER A 65 -2.07 15.88 -2.26
CA SER A 65 -1.91 15.45 -3.65
C SER A 65 -1.25 14.07 -3.76
N ALA A 66 -0.27 13.77 -2.90
CA ALA A 66 0.35 12.45 -2.82
C ALA A 66 -0.67 11.36 -2.48
N ARG A 67 -1.49 11.60 -1.46
CA ARG A 67 -2.51 10.65 -1.00
C ARG A 67 -3.60 10.43 -2.06
N ALA A 68 -4.08 11.49 -2.69
CA ALA A 68 -5.08 11.39 -3.76
C ALA A 68 -4.56 10.58 -4.96
N ILE A 69 -3.33 10.87 -5.40
CA ILE A 69 -2.72 10.18 -6.54
C ILE A 69 -2.42 8.71 -6.23
N LEU A 70 -1.88 8.42 -5.05
CA LEU A 70 -1.65 7.03 -4.61
C LEU A 70 -2.95 6.25 -4.53
N GLY A 71 -4.00 6.83 -3.94
CA GLY A 71 -5.32 6.23 -3.84
C GLY A 71 -5.94 5.96 -5.22
N ALA A 72 -5.82 6.89 -6.17
CA ALA A 72 -6.29 6.69 -7.54
C ALA A 72 -5.56 5.54 -8.26
N ILE A 73 -4.23 5.44 -8.12
CA ILE A 73 -3.45 4.33 -8.69
C ILE A 73 -3.88 2.99 -8.09
N GLU A 74 -4.02 2.94 -6.77
CA GLU A 74 -4.43 1.73 -6.05
C GLU A 74 -5.84 1.29 -6.46
N MET A 75 -6.77 2.23 -6.58
CA MET A 75 -8.13 1.99 -7.04
C MET A 75 -8.17 1.39 -8.45
N ILE A 76 -7.46 1.99 -9.42
CA ILE A 76 -7.36 1.45 -10.79
C ILE A 76 -6.75 0.04 -10.76
N HIS A 77 -5.79 -0.20 -9.88
CA HIS A 77 -5.15 -1.52 -9.74
C HIS A 77 -6.12 -2.56 -9.18
N MET A 78 -6.93 -2.20 -8.18
CA MET A 78 -7.98 -3.06 -7.61
C MET A 78 -9.10 -3.35 -8.62
N MET A 79 -9.49 -2.37 -9.43
CA MET A 79 -10.48 -2.55 -10.51
C MET A 79 -9.97 -3.52 -11.58
N ARG A 80 -8.73 -3.35 -12.04
CA ARG A 80 -8.08 -4.26 -12.99
C ARG A 80 -7.96 -5.69 -12.46
N LYS A 81 -7.76 -5.86 -11.16
CA LYS A 81 -7.71 -7.17 -10.49
C LYS A 81 -9.10 -7.73 -10.12
N GLN A 82 -10.19 -7.01 -10.39
CA GLN A 82 -11.56 -7.34 -9.95
C GLN A 82 -11.68 -7.56 -8.43
N GLN A 83 -10.82 -6.91 -7.65
CA GLN A 83 -10.74 -7.08 -6.20
C GLN A 83 -11.65 -6.11 -5.43
N ALA A 84 -12.09 -5.02 -6.06
CA ALA A 84 -13.03 -4.10 -5.44
C ALA A 84 -14.47 -4.65 -5.53
N LYS A 85 -15.26 -4.51 -4.46
CA LYS A 85 -16.69 -4.90 -4.43
C LYS A 85 -17.48 -4.31 -5.62
N TYR A 86 -17.14 -3.10 -6.04
CA TYR A 86 -17.76 -2.38 -7.17
C TYR A 86 -17.20 -2.76 -8.55
N ALA A 87 -16.04 -3.43 -8.60
CA ALA A 87 -15.36 -3.86 -9.83
C ALA A 87 -15.74 -5.27 -10.30
N ARG A 88 -16.68 -5.93 -9.63
CA ARG A 88 -17.22 -7.24 -10.06
C ARG A 88 -18.16 -7.13 -11.27
N ASN A 89 -18.45 -5.92 -11.76
CA ASN A 89 -19.23 -5.73 -12.98
C ASN A 89 -18.33 -5.75 -14.22
N GLN A 90 -18.18 -6.95 -14.81
CA GLN A 90 -17.41 -7.17 -16.05
C GLN A 90 -17.98 -6.45 -17.30
N ARG A 91 -19.17 -5.82 -17.19
CA ARG A 91 -19.86 -5.14 -18.29
C ARG A 91 -19.48 -3.67 -18.48
N LEU A 92 -18.68 -3.09 -17.58
CA LEU A 92 -18.34 -1.66 -17.59
C LEU A 92 -16.85 -1.44 -17.83
N SER A 93 -16.50 -0.45 -18.64
CA SER A 93 -15.10 -0.07 -18.83
C SER A 93 -14.51 0.47 -17.53
N LEU A 94 -13.17 0.52 -17.44
CA LEU A 94 -12.50 1.12 -16.28
C LEU A 94 -12.89 2.58 -16.05
N ALA A 95 -13.18 3.33 -17.13
CA ALA A 95 -13.63 4.72 -17.04
C ALA A 95 -15.04 4.79 -16.43
N ASP A 96 -15.98 3.96 -16.89
CA ASP A 96 -17.35 3.93 -16.36
C ASP A 96 -17.39 3.48 -14.88
N GLN A 97 -16.50 2.57 -14.49
CA GLN A 97 -16.35 2.15 -13.09
C GLN A 97 -15.80 3.29 -12.22
N PHE A 98 -14.97 4.15 -12.78
CA PHE A 98 -14.40 5.30 -12.08
C PHE A 98 -15.43 6.43 -11.92
N GLU A 99 -16.17 6.76 -12.97
CA GLU A 99 -17.23 7.78 -12.94
C GLU A 99 -18.30 7.48 -11.89
N ARG A 100 -18.66 6.21 -11.69
CA ARG A 100 -19.60 5.79 -10.64
C ARG A 100 -19.13 6.01 -9.20
N LEU A 101 -17.83 6.23 -9.00
CA LEU A 101 -17.25 6.50 -7.67
C LEU A 101 -17.01 7.98 -7.43
N ALA A 102 -16.98 8.79 -8.49
CA ALA A 102 -16.90 10.25 -8.41
C ALA A 102 -18.32 10.82 -8.21
N VAL A 103 -18.82 10.71 -6.97
CA VAL A 103 -20.05 11.39 -6.51
C VAL A 103 -19.70 12.77 -5.97
#